data_AF-A0A3N5ZHZ4-F1
#
_entry.id   AF-A0A3N5ZHZ4-F1
#
_cell.length_a   1.000
_cell.length_b   1.000
_cell.length_c   1.000
_cell.angle_alpha   90.00
_cell.angle_beta   90.00
_cell.angle_gamma   90.00
#
_symmetry.space_group_name_H-M   'P 1'
#
loop_
_entity.id
_entity.type
_entity.pdbx_description
1 polymer ?
#
loop_
_entity_poly.entity_id
_entity_poly.type
_entity_poly.pdbx_seq_one_letter_code
_entity_poly.pdbx_strand_id
1 'polypeptide(L)'
;MSMVTGMGAFCMSPSPFSRRSRTGRDLPLGLAACCLAAALVGADGTARQTDQAVREPAMAGQFYPAEPRALVAALDAYFKDATPASGQRPLALVAPHAGYVFSGQIAADAWNQAAGHGYQTIVLLGTNHSGL
;
A
#
# COMPACT_ATOMS: atom_id res chain seq x y z
N MET A 1 -28.66 22.00 -5.49
CA MET A 1 -29.74 21.10 -5.94
C MET A 1 -29.20 20.29 -7.11
N SER A 2 -29.20 18.95 -6.99
CA SER A 2 -28.68 17.95 -7.97
C SER A 2 -27.15 17.95 -8.17
N MET A 3 -26.42 16.83 -8.23
CA MET A 3 -26.80 15.51 -8.75
C MET A 3 -26.16 14.34 -7.97
N VAL A 4 -26.93 13.26 -7.92
CA VAL A 4 -26.55 11.87 -7.63
C VAL A 4 -25.62 11.33 -8.74
N THR A 5 -24.92 10.21 -8.48
CA THR A 5 -24.45 9.12 -9.39
C THR A 5 -22.92 8.90 -9.25
N GLY A 6 -22.38 7.71 -8.98
CA GLY A 6 -22.96 6.37 -8.91
C GLY A 6 -22.01 5.39 -8.21
N MET A 7 -22.63 4.44 -7.51
CA MET A 7 -22.02 3.31 -6.82
C MET A 7 -21.80 2.18 -7.84
N GLY A 8 -20.57 1.70 -7.98
CA GLY A 8 -20.25 0.55 -8.83
C GLY A 8 -19.29 -0.40 -8.10
N ALA A 9 -19.84 -1.43 -7.45
CA ALA A 9 -19.06 -2.52 -6.87
C ALA A 9 -19.13 -3.72 -7.83
N PHE A 10 -17.98 -4.07 -8.43
CA PHE A 10 -17.85 -5.28 -9.26
C PHE A 10 -17.24 -6.40 -8.41
N CYS A 11 -17.97 -7.52 -8.29
CA CYS A 11 -17.54 -8.70 -7.56
C CYS A 11 -16.96 -9.72 -8.54
N MET A 12 -15.67 -10.04 -8.42
CA MET A 12 -15.03 -11.12 -9.18
C MET A 12 -14.35 -12.10 -8.21
N SER A 13 -14.77 -13.36 -8.31
CA SER A 13 -14.38 -14.50 -7.49
C SER A 13 -12.88 -14.82 -7.61
N PRO A 14 -12.16 -15.15 -6.51
CA PRO A 14 -10.76 -15.55 -6.59
C PRO A 14 -10.61 -17.07 -6.67
N SER A 15 -10.03 -17.57 -7.76
CA SER A 15 -9.41 -18.91 -7.82
C SER A 15 -8.02 -18.88 -7.16
N PRO A 16 -7.64 -19.87 -6.33
CA PRO A 16 -6.37 -19.85 -5.60
C PRO A 16 -5.20 -20.33 -6.47
N PHE A 17 -4.27 -19.43 -6.77
CA PHE A 17 -2.95 -19.79 -7.32
C PHE A 17 -2.05 -20.30 -6.18
N SER A 18 -1.86 -21.62 -6.12
CA SER A 18 -1.06 -22.32 -5.12
C SER A 18 0.44 -22.17 -5.38
N ARG A 19 1.17 -21.63 -4.39
CA ARG A 19 2.63 -21.46 -4.41
C ARG A 19 3.30 -22.69 -3.77
N ARG A 20 4.13 -23.43 -4.52
CA ARG A 20 4.93 -24.55 -3.99
C ARG A 20 5.97 -24.05 -2.98
N SER A 21 5.89 -24.55 -1.75
CA SER A 21 6.96 -24.47 -0.75
C SER A 21 8.10 -25.41 -1.14
N ARG A 22 9.33 -24.89 -1.16
CA ARG A 22 10.54 -25.73 -1.22
C ARG A 22 10.97 -26.00 0.21
N THR A 23 10.67 -27.20 0.69
CA THR A 23 11.13 -27.74 1.96
C THR A 23 12.56 -28.28 1.81
N GLY A 24 13.34 -28.08 2.88
CA GLY A 24 14.34 -29.04 3.38
C GLY A 24 15.68 -29.10 2.67
N ARG A 25 16.74 -28.79 3.42
CA ARG A 25 17.96 -29.61 3.47
C ARG A 25 18.79 -29.19 4.68
N ASP A 26 18.67 -29.99 5.72
CA ASP A 26 19.51 -30.00 6.90
C ASP A 26 20.93 -30.46 6.51
N LEU A 27 21.97 -29.81 7.03
CA LEU A 27 23.36 -30.26 6.91
C LEU A 27 24.02 -30.27 8.30
N PRO A 28 24.82 -31.31 8.62
CA PRO A 28 25.27 -31.57 9.98
C PRO A 28 26.46 -30.69 10.39
N LEU A 29 26.48 -30.38 11.69
CA LEU A 29 27.58 -29.75 12.41
C LEU A 29 28.88 -30.57 12.30
N GLY A 30 29.98 -29.92 11.92
CA GLY A 30 31.31 -30.50 11.91
C GLY A 30 32.42 -29.48 11.70
N LEU A 31 33.03 -29.05 12.81
CA LEU A 31 34.41 -28.60 13.00
C LEU A 31 35.01 -27.46 12.13
N ALA A 32 35.15 -26.30 12.78
CA ALA A 32 36.38 -25.51 12.95
C ALA A 32 37.21 -25.05 11.73
N ALA A 33 37.16 -23.72 11.55
CA ALA A 33 38.30 -22.80 11.41
C ALA A 33 39.32 -23.03 10.29
N CYS A 34 39.31 -22.13 9.29
CA CYS A 34 40.54 -21.53 8.79
C CYS A 34 40.26 -20.22 8.04
N CYS A 35 41.11 -19.24 8.32
CA CYS A 35 41.05 -17.85 7.93
C CYS A 35 40.98 -17.59 6.40
N LEU A 36 40.20 -16.57 6.05
CA LEU A 36 40.53 -15.49 5.11
C LEU A 36 41.15 -15.88 3.74
N ALA A 37 40.32 -16.00 2.69
CA ALA A 37 40.77 -15.78 1.31
C ALA A 37 39.62 -15.40 0.36
N ALA A 38 39.81 -14.27 -0.32
CA ALA A 38 39.35 -13.89 -1.66
C ALA A 38 37.84 -13.87 -1.97
N ALA A 39 37.31 -12.65 -1.98
CA ALA A 39 36.22 -12.24 -2.85
C ALA A 39 36.56 -12.47 -4.33
N LEU A 40 35.53 -12.36 -5.19
CA LEU A 40 35.52 -12.31 -6.67
C LEU A 40 34.99 -13.57 -7.38
N VAL A 41 33.69 -13.85 -7.27
CA VAL A 41 32.87 -14.26 -8.44
C VAL A 41 31.51 -13.57 -8.31
N GLY A 42 31.24 -12.65 -9.22
CA GLY A 42 29.98 -11.93 -9.33
C GLY A 42 28.85 -12.90 -9.67
N ALA A 43 27.82 -12.91 -8.83
CA ALA A 43 26.52 -13.41 -9.21
C ALA A 43 25.82 -12.31 -10.02
N ASP A 44 26.06 -12.27 -11.33
CA ASP A 44 25.27 -11.42 -12.24
C ASP A 44 23.87 -12.02 -12.42
N GLY A 45 23.09 -11.97 -11.34
CA GLY A 45 21.64 -11.91 -11.44
C GLY A 45 21.28 -10.49 -11.83
N THR A 46 21.30 -10.17 -13.13
CA THR A 46 20.77 -8.90 -13.62
C THR A 46 19.26 -8.89 -13.37
N ALA A 47 18.88 -8.46 -12.17
CA ALA A 47 17.53 -8.02 -11.88
C ALA A 47 17.18 -6.98 -12.93
N ARG A 48 16.11 -7.24 -13.68
CA ARG A 48 15.58 -6.33 -14.69
C ARG A 48 15.23 -5.02 -13.99
N GLN A 49 16.14 -4.03 -14.06
CA GLN A 49 15.87 -2.66 -13.64
C GLN A 49 14.81 -2.12 -14.59
N THR A 50 13.55 -2.26 -14.22
CA THR A 50 12.51 -1.41 -14.80
C THR A 50 12.80 -0.02 -14.24
N ASP A 51 13.37 0.85 -15.08
CA ASP A 51 13.46 2.28 -14.82
C ASP A 51 12.03 2.85 -14.74
N GLN A 52 11.34 2.55 -13.63
CA GLN A 52 10.04 3.10 -13.34
C GLN A 52 10.29 4.48 -12.78
N ALA A 53 10.04 5.49 -13.62
CA ALA A 53 10.05 6.88 -13.19
C ALA A 53 9.20 7.03 -11.93
N VAL A 54 9.83 7.50 -10.84
CA VAL A 54 9.13 7.78 -9.59
C VAL A 54 8.18 8.95 -9.82
N ARG A 55 6.90 8.77 -9.48
CA ARG A 55 5.91 9.85 -9.53
C ARG A 55 6.01 10.67 -8.25
N GLU A 56 6.44 11.92 -8.38
CA GLU A 56 6.48 12.87 -7.27
C GLU A 56 5.08 13.25 -6.75
N PRO A 57 4.93 13.56 -5.45
CA PRO A 57 3.65 13.90 -4.85
C PRO A 57 3.15 15.29 -5.29
N ALA A 58 2.40 15.32 -6.39
CA ALA A 58 1.97 16.56 -7.06
C ALA A 58 1.13 17.55 -6.22
N MET A 59 0.55 17.11 -5.09
CA MET A 59 -0.34 17.94 -4.26
C MET A 59 0.16 18.14 -2.82
N ALA A 60 1.41 17.73 -2.54
CA ALA A 60 2.05 17.97 -1.25
C ALA A 60 2.19 19.47 -0.99
N GLY A 61 1.85 19.92 0.22
CA GLY A 61 1.83 21.33 0.61
C GLY A 61 0.57 22.09 0.19
N GLN A 62 -0.28 21.51 -0.65
CA GLN A 62 -1.57 22.10 -1.04
C GLN A 62 -2.76 21.34 -0.43
N PHE A 63 -2.82 20.02 -0.63
CA PHE A 63 -3.93 19.20 -0.16
C PHE A 63 -3.64 18.56 1.20
N TYR A 64 -2.37 18.32 1.48
CA TYR A 64 -1.88 17.70 2.71
C TYR A 64 -0.49 18.25 3.03
N PRO A 65 -0.02 18.17 4.29
CA PRO A 65 1.30 18.66 4.67
C PRO A 65 2.42 18.06 3.80
N ALA A 66 3.34 18.91 3.31
CA ALA A 66 4.51 18.44 2.57
C ALA A 66 5.59 17.83 3.47
N GLU A 67 5.65 18.26 4.73
CA GLU A 67 6.63 17.76 5.69
C GLU A 67 6.16 16.42 6.27
N PRO A 68 6.99 15.35 6.23
CA PRO A 68 6.57 14.02 6.62
C PRO A 68 6.06 13.89 8.06
N ARG A 69 6.70 14.54 9.05
CA ARG A 69 6.27 14.43 10.45
C ARG A 69 4.92 15.10 10.67
N ALA A 70 4.70 16.25 10.05
CA ALA A 70 3.41 16.96 10.07
C ALA A 70 2.32 16.13 9.38
N LEU A 71 2.64 15.45 8.27
CA LEU A 71 1.71 14.54 7.60
C LEU A 71 1.31 13.38 8.51
N VAL A 72 2.28 12.71 9.14
CA VAL A 72 2.01 11.60 10.07
C VAL A 72 1.17 12.07 11.24
N ALA A 73 1.51 13.19 11.87
CA ALA A 73 0.73 13.74 12.99
C ALA A 73 -0.71 14.08 12.59
N ALA A 74 -0.93 14.60 11.37
CA ALA A 74 -2.27 14.85 10.85
C ALA A 74 -3.05 13.56 10.64
N LEU A 75 -2.43 12.53 10.06
CA LEU A 75 -3.05 11.21 9.88
C LEU A 75 -3.39 10.56 11.22
N ASP A 76 -2.47 10.56 12.18
CA ASP A 76 -2.68 10.02 13.52
C ASP A 76 -3.88 10.68 14.21
N ALA A 77 -4.03 12.00 14.07
CA ALA A 77 -5.17 12.73 14.60
C ALA A 77 -6.50 12.24 13.99
N TYR A 78 -6.58 12.07 12.67
CA TYR A 78 -7.79 11.57 12.03
C TYR A 78 -8.08 10.09 12.37
N PHE A 79 -7.06 9.24 12.40
CA PHE A 79 -7.22 7.82 12.72
C PHE A 79 -7.57 7.57 14.18
N LYS A 80 -7.17 8.45 15.09
CA LYS A 80 -7.58 8.39 16.51
C LYS A 80 -9.09 8.48 16.67
N ASP A 81 -9.73 9.34 15.88
CA ASP A 81 -11.17 9.59 15.94
C ASP A 81 -11.96 8.86 14.83
N ALA A 82 -11.29 7.96 14.08
CA ALA A 82 -11.91 7.24 12.98
C ALA A 82 -12.98 6.25 13.45
N THR A 83 -14.03 6.10 12.65
CA THR A 83 -15.08 5.11 12.84
C THR A 83 -14.45 3.72 13.00
N PRO A 84 -14.78 2.96 14.07
CA PRO A 84 -14.19 1.65 14.30
C PRO A 84 -14.37 0.71 13.11
N ALA A 85 -13.36 -0.13 12.87
CA ALA A 85 -13.44 -1.15 11.82
C ALA A 85 -14.58 -2.12 12.12
N SER A 86 -15.41 -2.41 11.11
CA SER A 86 -16.51 -3.38 11.23
C SER A 86 -16.04 -4.83 11.44
N GLY A 87 -14.75 -5.11 11.22
CA GLY A 87 -14.14 -6.45 11.28
C GLY A 87 -14.36 -7.29 10.03
N GLN A 88 -15.14 -6.81 9.07
CA GLN A 88 -15.29 -7.43 7.75
C GLN A 88 -14.18 -6.95 6.83
N ARG A 89 -13.60 -7.86 6.05
CA ARG A 89 -12.57 -7.52 5.07
C ARG A 89 -13.21 -6.88 3.83
N PRO A 90 -13.05 -5.56 3.60
CA PRO A 90 -13.66 -4.91 2.44
C PRO A 90 -13.04 -5.39 1.13
N LEU A 91 -13.88 -5.57 0.10
CA LEU A 91 -13.41 -5.74 -1.28
C LEU A 91 -13.02 -4.40 -1.92
N ALA A 92 -13.77 -3.34 -1.59
CA ALA A 92 -13.57 -2.00 -2.09
C ALA A 92 -13.93 -0.98 -1.01
N LEU A 93 -13.31 0.20 -1.08
CA LEU A 93 -13.61 1.36 -0.27
C LEU A 93 -13.89 2.55 -1.18
N VAL A 94 -14.79 3.43 -0.75
CA VAL A 94 -15.00 4.74 -1.38
C VAL A 94 -14.54 5.80 -0.38
N ALA A 95 -13.54 6.58 -0.77
CA ALA A 95 -12.98 7.63 0.06
C ALA A 95 -12.95 8.96 -0.72
N PRO A 96 -13.22 10.10 -0.07
CA PRO A 96 -13.09 11.41 -0.70
C PRO A 96 -11.61 11.74 -0.98
N HIS A 97 -11.36 12.63 -1.94
CA HIS A 97 -10.01 13.02 -2.39
C HIS A 97 -9.76 14.53 -2.34
N ALA A 98 -10.53 15.28 -1.55
CA ALA A 98 -10.26 16.70 -1.30
C ALA A 98 -9.06 16.87 -0.34
N GLY A 99 -8.63 18.12 -0.14
CA GLY A 99 -7.60 18.42 0.86
C GLY A 99 -8.01 17.96 2.27
N TYR A 100 -7.03 17.56 3.08
CA TYR A 100 -7.24 16.93 4.40
C TYR A 100 -8.04 17.80 5.36
N VAL A 101 -7.88 19.12 5.28
CA VAL A 101 -8.69 20.07 6.07
C VAL A 101 -10.19 19.97 5.81
N PHE A 102 -10.60 19.46 4.64
CA PHE A 102 -12.01 19.30 4.25
C PHE A 102 -12.50 17.86 4.40
N SER A 103 -11.65 16.87 4.10
CA SER A 103 -12.10 15.47 3.99
C SER A 103 -11.23 14.44 4.72
N GLY A 104 -10.23 14.87 5.51
CA GLY A 104 -9.29 13.98 6.19
C GLY A 104 -9.98 12.97 7.12
N GLN A 105 -10.93 13.42 7.94
CA GLN A 105 -11.66 12.55 8.87
C GLN A 105 -12.48 11.48 8.13
N ILE A 106 -13.26 11.89 7.12
CA ILE A 106 -14.10 10.96 6.35
C ILE A 106 -13.25 9.96 5.56
N ALA A 107 -12.08 10.38 5.06
CA ALA A 107 -11.13 9.46 4.46
C ALA A 107 -10.59 8.46 5.49
N ALA A 108 -10.24 8.90 6.70
CA ALA A 108 -9.78 8.01 7.77
C ALA A 108 -10.85 7.00 8.19
N ASP A 109 -12.11 7.42 8.31
CA ASP A 109 -13.25 6.53 8.61
C ASP A 109 -13.35 5.37 7.60
N ALA A 110 -13.20 5.68 6.31
CA ALA A 110 -13.23 4.69 5.23
C ALA A 110 -12.00 3.77 5.26
N TRP A 111 -10.79 4.34 5.37
CA TRP A 111 -9.54 3.56 5.39
C TRP A 111 -9.42 2.66 6.62
N ASN A 112 -9.96 3.08 7.77
CA ASN A 112 -9.95 2.27 8.99
C ASN A 112 -10.73 0.96 8.82
N GLN A 113 -11.70 0.89 7.90
CA GLN A 113 -12.42 -0.35 7.60
C GLN A 113 -11.53 -1.44 6.99
N ALA A 114 -10.38 -1.09 6.41
CA ALA A 114 -9.40 -2.06 5.91
C ALA A 114 -8.37 -2.49 6.96
N ALA A 115 -8.37 -1.90 8.15
CA ALA A 115 -7.40 -2.19 9.20
C ALA A 115 -7.43 -3.67 9.63
N GLY A 116 -6.27 -4.24 9.92
CA GLY A 116 -6.14 -5.65 10.32
C GLY A 116 -6.24 -6.67 9.19
N HIS A 117 -6.39 -6.22 7.94
CA HIS A 117 -6.45 -7.10 6.78
C HIS A 117 -5.25 -6.91 5.84
N GLY A 118 -4.75 -8.02 5.27
CA GLY A 118 -3.70 -8.00 4.26
C GLY A 118 -4.25 -7.88 2.83
N TYR A 119 -3.62 -7.03 2.02
CA TYR A 119 -3.88 -6.91 0.58
C TYR A 119 -2.55 -6.99 -0.17
N GLN A 120 -2.48 -7.86 -1.19
CA GLN A 120 -1.29 -7.97 -2.04
C GLN A 120 -1.28 -6.92 -3.16
N THR A 121 -2.47 -6.49 -3.57
CA THR A 121 -2.66 -5.53 -4.66
C THR A 121 -3.75 -4.56 -4.25
N ILE A 122 -3.49 -3.27 -4.43
CA ILE A 122 -4.45 -2.18 -4.25
C ILE A 122 -4.60 -1.49 -5.60
N VAL A 123 -5.84 -1.34 -6.07
CA VAL A 123 -6.15 -0.59 -7.28
C VAL A 123 -6.82 0.71 -6.85
N LEU A 124 -6.20 1.85 -7.19
CA LEU A 124 -6.76 3.16 -6.92
C LEU A 124 -7.45 3.68 -8.19
N LEU A 125 -8.76 3.90 -8.10
CA LEU A 125 -9.56 4.46 -9.18
C LEU A 125 -9.92 5.91 -8.82
N GLY A 126 -9.59 6.83 -9.70
CA GLY A 126 -9.89 8.25 -9.55
C GLY A 126 -10.39 8.84 -10.86
N THR A 127 -11.22 9.86 -10.76
CA THR A 127 -11.66 10.63 -11.92
C THR A 127 -10.52 11.48 -12.46
N ASN A 128 -10.45 11.62 -13.77
CA ASN A 128 -9.57 12.61 -14.40
C ASN A 128 -10.25 13.98 -14.37
N HIS A 129 -9.79 14.85 -13.48
CA HIS A 129 -10.28 16.24 -13.39
C HIS A 129 -9.61 17.19 -14.39
N SER A 130 -8.59 16.74 -15.11
CA SER A 130 -7.89 17.54 -16.13
C SER A 130 -8.45 17.37 -17.54
N GLY A 131 -9.24 16.33 -17.79
CA GLY A 131 -9.89 16.08 -19.08
C GLY A 131 -8.95 15.69 -20.23
N LEU A 132 -7.69 15.38 -19.95
CA LEU A 132 -6.68 14.93 -20.91
C LEU A 132 -6.70 13.43 -21.19
#